data_AF-A0A3S0L1E0-F1
#
_entry.id   AF-A0A3S0L1E0-F1
#
_cell.length_a   1.000
_cell.length_b   1.000
_cell.length_c   1.000
_cell.angle_alpha   90.00
_cell.angle_beta   90.00
_cell.angle_gamma   90.00
#
_symmetry.space_group_name_H-M   'P 1'
#
loop_
_entity.id
_entity.type
_entity.pdbx_description
1 polymer ?
#
loop_
_entity_poly.entity_id
_entity_poly.type
_entity_poly.pdbx_seq_one_letter_code
_entity_poly.pdbx_strand_id
1 'polypeptide(L)'
;MTDLFGRTAREEAVDVLHSLTAIYTHEPVVDELLDSIAAVWPRGMARLLDPSVGAGAFICRALERLMLSQPEIDDASIIRVLAGYEIHPLAAEEARTQLARILCRHGRAWSTAMAVSQQMVRIGDFLLDAHDCVPVAAFCTNPPYARMLRVPAILRADYEMVVPDFARGDLLHAFLERASAQLAPGGMISLITSDGWLMGQGAAKLRAELGSKLGISRLERVDADSAFYQPKDRRRGTPPRVNPVLVVLQQASCSTRPLGSDPIYPGVEEEPASASTLTLGQVATVRVAPWMGTPGIFVVDRAVAANFPADEIVPVVDTDDLRGDVLGTPTRVALRTTRGRQPSEPVLAHLDANLHRMCQRGRRPTRWLPPESLESFDLQQEHLLIPRIAKTLRAVRMPAGTLAINHNLTCVSNGRLSLCEIQEILSSERSRKWVMDRAPRLEGGYLSITTRFLRDLPVG
;
A
#
# COMPACT_ATOMS: atom_id res chain seq x y z
N MET A 1 -27.58 -18.50 -26.88
CA MET A 1 -27.73 -17.37 -27.81
C MET A 1 -26.47 -16.55 -27.65
N THR A 2 -25.57 -16.70 -28.61
CA THR A 2 -24.16 -16.30 -28.57
C THR A 2 -24.06 -14.79 -28.76
N ASP A 3 -23.25 -14.14 -27.93
CA ASP A 3 -22.99 -12.70 -27.85
C ASP A 3 -22.67 -12.11 -29.23
N LEU A 4 -23.62 -11.38 -29.84
CA LEU A 4 -23.55 -10.92 -31.24
C LEU A 4 -22.97 -9.50 -31.38
N PHE A 5 -22.56 -8.87 -30.29
CA PHE A 5 -21.86 -7.60 -30.29
C PHE A 5 -20.55 -7.77 -29.52
N GLY A 6 -19.41 -7.60 -30.18
CA GLY A 6 -18.12 -7.63 -29.49
C GLY A 6 -18.11 -6.56 -28.38
N ARG A 7 -17.56 -6.90 -27.21
CA ARG A 7 -17.38 -5.95 -26.11
C ARG A 7 -16.57 -4.75 -26.61
N THR A 8 -16.96 -3.56 -26.19
CA THR A 8 -16.21 -2.33 -26.46
C THR A 8 -14.90 -2.34 -25.67
N ALA A 9 -13.88 -1.64 -26.16
CA ALA A 9 -12.60 -1.49 -25.45
C ALA A 9 -12.77 -0.88 -24.05
N ARG A 10 -13.85 -0.10 -23.83
CA ARG A 10 -14.19 0.46 -22.51
C ARG A 10 -14.72 -0.62 -21.58
N GLU A 11 -15.62 -1.49 -22.04
CA GLU A 11 -16.14 -2.60 -21.24
C GLU A 11 -15.01 -3.57 -20.83
N GLU A 12 -14.12 -3.91 -21.75
CA GLU A 12 -12.93 -4.72 -21.44
C GLU A 12 -12.03 -4.05 -20.40
N ALA A 13 -11.85 -2.73 -20.49
CA ALA A 13 -11.09 -1.97 -19.49
C ALA A 13 -11.77 -2.00 -18.11
N VAL A 14 -13.11 -1.90 -18.06
CA VAL A 14 -13.88 -2.03 -16.82
C VAL A 14 -13.71 -3.43 -16.22
N ASP A 15 -13.73 -4.49 -17.03
CA ASP A 15 -13.49 -5.87 -16.57
C ASP A 15 -12.08 -6.01 -15.98
N VAL A 16 -11.06 -5.49 -16.66
CA VAL A 16 -9.66 -5.51 -16.16
C VAL A 16 -9.53 -4.73 -14.86
N LEU A 17 -10.19 -3.57 -14.76
CA LEU A 17 -10.20 -2.79 -13.52
C LEU A 17 -10.90 -3.57 -12.40
N HIS A 18 -12.06 -4.16 -12.67
CA HIS A 18 -12.81 -4.97 -11.71
C HIS A 18 -11.97 -6.13 -11.18
N SER A 19 -11.37 -6.95 -12.05
CA SER A 19 -10.41 -8.00 -11.67
C SER A 19 -9.24 -7.45 -10.84
N LEU A 20 -8.74 -6.26 -11.19
CA LEU A 20 -7.66 -5.62 -10.47
C LEU A 20 -8.07 -5.12 -9.09
N THR A 21 -9.32 -4.77 -8.83
CA THR A 21 -9.75 -4.06 -7.61
C THR A 21 -10.79 -4.80 -6.77
N ALA A 22 -11.36 -5.91 -7.23
CA ALA A 22 -12.37 -6.70 -6.52
C ALA A 22 -11.86 -7.23 -5.17
N ILE A 23 -12.16 -6.47 -4.12
CA ILE A 23 -11.95 -6.82 -2.71
C ILE A 23 -13.27 -6.56 -2.00
N TYR A 24 -13.83 -7.60 -1.38
CA TYR A 24 -15.13 -7.53 -0.71
C TYR A 24 -14.97 -7.52 0.80
N THR A 25 -15.75 -6.66 1.45
CA THR A 25 -15.66 -6.38 2.89
C THR A 25 -16.64 -7.24 3.68
N HIS A 26 -16.16 -7.83 4.76
CA HIS A 26 -16.98 -8.59 5.70
C HIS A 26 -18.01 -7.70 6.41
N GLU A 27 -19.19 -8.25 6.65
CA GLU A 27 -20.32 -7.50 7.23
C GLU A 27 -20.04 -6.87 8.61
N PRO A 28 -19.33 -7.50 9.57
CA PRO A 28 -19.01 -6.84 10.83
C PRO A 28 -18.23 -5.53 10.67
N VAL A 29 -17.32 -5.46 9.68
CA VAL A 29 -16.57 -4.24 9.37
C VAL A 29 -17.47 -3.18 8.73
N VAL A 30 -18.39 -3.61 7.85
CA VAL A 30 -19.40 -2.71 7.26
C VAL A 30 -20.27 -2.10 8.35
N ASP A 31 -20.73 -2.91 9.30
CA ASP A 31 -21.55 -2.47 10.42
C ASP A 31 -20.85 -1.42 11.27
N GLU A 32 -19.59 -1.68 11.62
CA GLU A 32 -18.78 -0.78 12.43
C GLU A 32 -18.51 0.58 11.74
N LEU A 33 -18.31 0.57 10.42
CA LEU A 33 -18.17 1.79 9.63
C LEU A 33 -19.48 2.57 9.51
N LEU A 34 -20.62 1.88 9.42
CA LEU A 34 -21.95 2.51 9.45
C LEU A 34 -22.30 3.07 10.84
N ASP A 35 -21.88 2.41 11.93
CA ASP A 35 -22.03 2.91 13.30
C ASP A 35 -21.27 4.23 13.47
N SER A 36 -20.10 4.33 12.85
CA SER A 36 -19.25 5.53 12.90
C SER A 36 -19.90 6.78 12.28
N ILE A 37 -20.96 6.63 11.47
CA ILE A 37 -21.70 7.75 10.85
C ILE A 37 -23.13 7.92 11.39
N ALA A 38 -23.52 7.18 12.44
CA ALA A 38 -24.87 7.23 13.02
C ALA A 38 -25.27 8.63 13.54
N ALA A 39 -24.28 9.51 13.76
CA ALA A 39 -24.49 10.90 14.13
C ALA A 39 -25.04 11.77 12.98
N VAL A 40 -24.79 11.41 11.72
CA VAL A 40 -25.17 12.20 10.54
C VAL A 40 -26.21 11.50 9.66
N TRP A 41 -26.26 10.16 9.66
CA TRP A 41 -27.17 9.36 8.85
C TRP A 41 -27.64 8.13 9.65
N PRO A 42 -28.91 7.68 9.57
CA PRO A 42 -30.01 8.07 8.67
C PRO A 42 -30.97 9.12 9.27
N ARG A 43 -30.49 10.33 9.57
CA ARG A 43 -31.32 11.39 10.17
C ARG A 43 -32.04 12.23 9.10
N GLY A 44 -33.37 12.27 9.16
CA GLY A 44 -34.17 13.06 8.22
C GLY A 44 -33.89 12.69 6.77
N MET A 45 -33.62 13.69 5.93
CA MET A 45 -33.31 13.53 4.50
C MET A 45 -31.80 13.54 4.19
N ALA A 46 -30.95 13.26 5.19
CA ALA A 46 -29.51 13.17 5.00
C ALA A 46 -29.17 12.06 3.98
N ARG A 47 -28.31 12.36 3.00
CA ARG A 47 -27.92 11.42 1.94
C ARG A 47 -26.65 10.65 2.29
N LEU A 48 -26.72 9.33 2.21
CA LEU A 48 -25.58 8.41 2.19
C LEU A 48 -25.27 8.00 0.76
N LEU A 49 -24.00 8.06 0.36
CA LEU A 49 -23.53 7.61 -0.95
C LEU A 49 -22.43 6.54 -0.79
N ASP A 50 -22.60 5.41 -1.48
CA ASP A 50 -21.56 4.40 -1.68
C ASP A 50 -20.97 4.52 -3.10
N PRO A 51 -19.79 5.12 -3.29
CA PRO A 51 -19.20 5.39 -4.61
C PRO A 51 -18.68 4.14 -5.34
N SER A 52 -18.58 2.99 -4.68
CA SER A 52 -18.08 1.75 -5.25
C SER A 52 -18.77 0.55 -4.62
N VAL A 53 -20.04 0.38 -4.99
CA VAL A 53 -20.99 -0.55 -4.34
C VAL A 53 -20.51 -2.00 -4.35
N GLY A 54 -19.77 -2.42 -5.39
CA GLY A 54 -19.40 -3.81 -5.59
C GLY A 54 -20.64 -4.71 -5.63
N ALA A 55 -20.61 -5.81 -4.88
CA ALA A 55 -21.75 -6.72 -4.72
C ALA A 55 -22.79 -6.24 -3.68
N GLY A 56 -22.64 -5.02 -3.15
CA GLY A 56 -23.66 -4.34 -2.37
C GLY A 56 -23.55 -4.43 -0.85
N ALA A 57 -22.44 -4.89 -0.29
CA ALA A 57 -22.31 -5.11 1.17
C ALA A 57 -22.67 -3.86 2.00
N PHE A 58 -22.10 -2.69 1.67
CA PHE A 58 -22.36 -1.43 2.37
C PHE A 58 -23.79 -0.93 2.14
N ILE A 59 -24.21 -0.80 0.87
CA ILE A 59 -25.54 -0.26 0.57
C ILE A 59 -26.69 -1.16 1.06
N CYS A 60 -26.50 -2.48 1.10
CA CYS A 60 -27.50 -3.42 1.63
C CYS A 60 -27.66 -3.27 3.15
N ARG A 61 -26.56 -3.28 3.89
CA ARG A 61 -26.61 -3.06 5.36
C ARG A 61 -27.10 -1.67 5.71
N ALA A 62 -26.77 -0.65 4.90
CA ALA A 62 -27.36 0.67 5.02
C ALA A 62 -28.87 0.63 4.82
N LEU A 63 -29.39 0.01 3.75
CA LEU A 63 -30.83 -0.08 3.52
C LEU A 63 -31.56 -0.73 4.69
N GLU A 64 -31.04 -1.83 5.23
CA GLU A 64 -31.63 -2.48 6.42
C GLU A 64 -31.69 -1.52 7.61
N ARG A 65 -30.60 -0.79 7.90
CA ARG A 65 -30.58 0.22 8.97
C ARG A 65 -31.55 1.37 8.73
N LEU A 66 -31.65 1.86 7.49
CA LEU A 66 -32.59 2.91 7.11
C LEU A 66 -34.02 2.47 7.39
N MET A 67 -34.41 1.28 6.91
CA MET A 67 -35.76 0.74 7.09
C MET A 67 -36.07 0.38 8.55
N LEU A 68 -35.07 0.01 9.35
CA LEU A 68 -35.25 -0.15 10.79
C LEU A 68 -35.47 1.19 11.49
N SER A 69 -34.74 2.24 11.09
CA SER A 69 -34.86 3.58 11.69
C SER A 69 -36.10 4.34 11.23
N GLN A 70 -36.57 4.06 10.01
CA GLN A 70 -37.72 4.70 9.37
C GLN A 70 -38.60 3.62 8.69
N PRO A 71 -39.40 2.84 9.44
CA PRO A 71 -40.18 1.72 8.89
C PRO A 71 -41.17 2.12 7.79
N GLU A 72 -41.68 3.34 7.85
CA GLU A 72 -42.69 3.88 6.93
C GLU A 72 -42.07 4.66 5.75
N ILE A 73 -40.74 4.58 5.55
CA ILE A 73 -40.09 5.32 4.47
C ILE A 73 -40.59 4.85 3.09
N ASP A 74 -40.99 5.81 2.26
CA ASP A 74 -41.42 5.54 0.89
C ASP A 74 -40.24 5.34 -0.06
N ASP A 75 -40.52 4.75 -1.22
CA ASP A 75 -39.50 4.37 -2.20
C ASP A 75 -38.73 5.57 -2.77
N ALA A 76 -39.42 6.71 -2.96
CA ALA A 76 -38.80 7.94 -3.46
C ALA A 76 -37.82 8.51 -2.44
N SER A 77 -38.16 8.44 -1.16
CA SER A 77 -37.32 8.88 -0.04
C SER A 77 -36.12 7.97 0.12
N ILE A 78 -36.28 6.64 -0.01
CA ILE A 78 -35.15 5.70 -0.03
C ILE A 78 -34.13 6.09 -1.10
N ILE A 79 -34.58 6.27 -2.35
CA ILE A 79 -33.72 6.61 -3.49
C ILE A 79 -33.00 7.95 -3.27
N ARG A 80 -33.66 8.89 -2.58
CA ARG A 80 -33.11 10.21 -2.28
C ARG A 80 -32.01 10.16 -1.22
N VAL A 81 -32.18 9.35 -0.18
CA VAL A 81 -31.29 9.32 0.99
C VAL A 81 -30.22 8.23 0.93
N LEU A 82 -30.35 7.25 0.02
CA LEU A 82 -29.42 6.15 -0.13
C LEU A 82 -29.19 5.84 -1.61
N ALA A 83 -27.96 6.04 -2.07
CA ALA A 83 -27.57 5.76 -3.44
C ALA A 83 -26.14 5.20 -3.52
N GLY A 84 -25.77 4.69 -4.69
CA GLY A 84 -24.39 4.32 -4.98
C GLY A 84 -24.07 4.19 -6.45
N TYR A 85 -22.78 4.09 -6.74
CA TYR A 85 -22.22 3.88 -8.07
C TYR A 85 -21.47 2.54 -8.11
N GLU A 86 -21.58 1.84 -9.22
CA GLU A 86 -20.73 0.69 -9.53
C GLU A 86 -20.42 0.70 -11.02
N ILE A 87 -19.13 0.67 -11.35
CA ILE A 87 -18.67 0.75 -12.72
C ILE A 87 -18.85 -0.57 -13.47
N HIS A 88 -18.76 -1.70 -12.76
CA HIS A 88 -18.86 -3.04 -13.34
C HIS A 88 -20.31 -3.54 -13.39
N PRO A 89 -20.91 -3.72 -14.58
CA PRO A 89 -22.35 -3.99 -14.71
C PRO A 89 -22.84 -5.24 -13.97
N LEU A 90 -22.05 -6.32 -13.96
CA LEU A 90 -22.46 -7.56 -13.29
C LEU A 90 -22.48 -7.41 -11.75
N ALA A 91 -21.47 -6.72 -11.19
CA ALA A 91 -21.43 -6.47 -9.75
C ALA A 91 -22.58 -5.56 -9.32
N ALA A 92 -22.88 -4.53 -10.12
CA ALA A 92 -24.02 -3.66 -9.89
C ALA A 92 -25.35 -4.44 -9.89
N GLU A 93 -25.54 -5.36 -10.85
CA GLU A 93 -26.76 -6.16 -10.93
C GLU A 93 -26.90 -7.16 -9.77
N GLU A 94 -25.80 -7.73 -9.30
CA GLU A 94 -25.76 -8.51 -8.06
C GLU A 94 -26.22 -7.67 -6.86
N ALA A 95 -25.66 -6.46 -6.68
CA ALA A 95 -26.06 -5.55 -5.61
C ALA A 95 -27.54 -5.16 -5.69
N ARG A 96 -28.03 -4.82 -6.89
CA ARG A 96 -29.44 -4.49 -7.13
C ARG A 96 -30.36 -5.65 -6.79
N THR A 97 -29.98 -6.88 -7.13
CA THR A 97 -30.72 -8.09 -6.78
C THR A 97 -30.81 -8.28 -5.27
N GLN A 98 -29.73 -8.03 -4.53
CA GLN A 98 -29.72 -8.13 -3.06
C GLN A 98 -30.59 -7.04 -2.41
N LEU A 99 -30.50 -5.79 -2.89
CA LEU A 99 -31.36 -4.70 -2.46
C LEU A 99 -32.85 -5.02 -2.68
N ALA A 100 -33.20 -5.57 -3.85
CA ALA A 100 -34.58 -5.95 -4.12
C ALA A 100 -35.08 -7.05 -3.17
N ARG A 101 -34.23 -8.02 -2.80
CA ARG A 101 -34.59 -9.02 -1.78
C ARG A 101 -34.86 -8.39 -0.41
N ILE A 102 -34.07 -7.39 -0.01
CA ILE A 102 -34.32 -6.63 1.23
C ILE A 102 -35.68 -5.93 1.13
N LEU A 103 -35.93 -5.14 0.08
CA LEU A 103 -37.20 -4.44 -0.12
C LEU A 103 -38.41 -5.39 -0.16
N CYS A 104 -38.27 -6.59 -0.75
CA CYS A 104 -39.32 -7.61 -0.75
C CYS A 104 -39.61 -8.16 0.65
N ARG A 105 -38.60 -8.37 1.49
CA ARG A 105 -38.80 -8.74 2.91
C ARG A 105 -39.57 -7.66 3.66
N HIS A 106 -39.51 -6.42 3.20
CA HIS A 106 -40.27 -5.27 3.71
C HIS A 106 -41.55 -4.96 2.89
N GLY A 107 -42.12 -5.97 2.24
CA GLY A 107 -43.47 -5.90 1.66
C GLY A 107 -43.57 -5.31 0.26
N ARG A 108 -42.45 -4.98 -0.40
CA ARG A 108 -42.49 -4.55 -1.81
C ARG A 108 -42.64 -5.75 -2.76
N ALA A 109 -43.42 -5.59 -3.82
CA ALA A 109 -43.43 -6.56 -4.92
C ALA A 109 -42.07 -6.57 -5.65
N TRP A 110 -41.65 -7.72 -6.17
CA TRP A 110 -40.34 -7.89 -6.81
C TRP A 110 -40.06 -6.86 -7.92
N SER A 111 -41.05 -6.60 -8.79
CA SER A 111 -40.90 -5.61 -9.88
C SER A 111 -40.64 -4.20 -9.35
N THR A 112 -41.35 -3.79 -8.29
CA THR A 112 -41.15 -2.49 -7.64
C THR A 112 -39.81 -2.44 -6.92
N ALA A 113 -39.49 -3.46 -6.14
CA ALA A 113 -38.22 -3.59 -5.43
C ALA A 113 -37.04 -3.51 -6.40
N MET A 114 -37.17 -4.11 -7.59
CA MET A 114 -36.16 -4.04 -8.63
C MET A 114 -36.02 -2.65 -9.23
N ALA A 115 -37.13 -2.00 -9.59
CA ALA A 115 -37.12 -0.64 -10.12
C ALA A 115 -36.53 0.38 -9.13
N VAL A 116 -36.78 0.21 -7.83
CA VAL A 116 -36.17 1.02 -6.77
C VAL A 116 -34.67 0.76 -6.68
N SER A 117 -34.26 -0.52 -6.64
CA SER A 117 -32.85 -0.89 -6.54
C SER A 117 -32.02 -0.39 -7.74
N GLN A 118 -32.59 -0.38 -8.95
CA GLN A 118 -31.96 0.17 -10.15
C GLN A 118 -31.71 1.68 -10.06
N GLN A 119 -32.57 2.42 -9.36
CA GLN A 119 -32.41 3.85 -9.11
C GLN A 119 -31.44 4.14 -7.97
N MET A 120 -31.38 3.26 -6.96
CA MET A 120 -30.41 3.35 -5.86
C MET A 120 -28.98 3.12 -6.37
N VAL A 121 -28.75 2.09 -7.17
CA VAL A 121 -27.41 1.73 -7.69
C VAL A 121 -27.30 2.09 -9.17
N ARG A 122 -26.52 3.13 -9.46
CA ARG A 122 -26.22 3.56 -10.84
C ARG A 122 -25.06 2.74 -11.39
N ILE A 123 -25.25 2.14 -12.56
CA ILE A 123 -24.14 1.55 -13.33
C ILE A 123 -23.41 2.72 -13.97
N GLY A 124 -22.22 3.03 -13.48
CA GLY A 124 -21.48 4.23 -13.86
C GLY A 124 -20.19 4.40 -13.06
N ASP A 125 -19.34 5.29 -13.55
CA ASP A 125 -18.05 5.60 -12.95
C ASP A 125 -18.21 6.79 -11.99
N PHE A 126 -18.02 6.57 -10.69
CA PHE A 126 -18.13 7.65 -9.69
C PHE A 126 -17.23 8.87 -9.98
N LEU A 127 -16.03 8.68 -10.53
CA LEU A 127 -15.12 9.80 -10.80
C LEU A 127 -15.57 10.64 -12.00
N LEU A 128 -16.27 10.04 -12.94
CA LEU A 128 -16.76 10.70 -14.14
C LEU A 128 -18.20 11.15 -13.98
N ASP A 129 -19.10 10.25 -13.59
CA ASP A 129 -20.55 10.45 -13.68
C ASP A 129 -21.15 11.14 -12.45
N ALA A 130 -20.45 11.18 -11.31
CA ALA A 130 -20.94 11.86 -10.11
C ALA A 130 -20.77 13.39 -10.21
N HIS A 131 -21.54 13.99 -11.12
CA HIS A 131 -21.63 15.44 -11.30
C HIS A 131 -22.78 16.08 -10.50
N ASP A 132 -23.58 15.28 -9.80
CA ASP A 132 -24.69 15.77 -8.99
C ASP A 132 -24.20 16.82 -7.98
N CYS A 133 -24.72 18.05 -8.03
CA CYS A 133 -24.47 19.09 -7.03
C CYS A 133 -25.18 18.83 -5.69
N VAL A 134 -25.73 17.64 -5.48
CA VAL A 134 -26.49 17.31 -4.27
C VAL A 134 -25.50 17.00 -3.15
N PRO A 135 -25.48 17.79 -2.06
CA PRO A 135 -24.56 17.55 -0.96
C PRO A 135 -24.77 16.16 -0.34
N VAL A 136 -23.66 15.47 -0.07
CA VAL A 136 -23.67 14.14 0.54
C VAL A 136 -23.35 14.27 2.03
N ALA A 137 -24.27 13.82 2.89
CA ALA A 137 -24.08 13.89 4.34
C ALA A 137 -23.11 12.82 4.85
N ALA A 138 -23.10 11.64 4.22
CA ALA A 138 -22.17 10.58 4.56
C ALA A 138 -21.70 9.81 3.33
N PHE A 139 -20.43 9.39 3.36
CA PHE A 139 -19.90 8.32 2.52
C PHE A 139 -19.58 7.13 3.41
N CYS A 140 -19.99 5.91 3.01
CA CYS A 140 -19.63 4.68 3.72
C CYS A 140 -19.29 3.59 2.70
N THR A 141 -18.02 3.22 2.58
CA THR A 141 -17.58 2.43 1.42
C THR A 141 -16.22 1.74 1.58
N ASN A 142 -15.96 0.79 0.68
CA ASN A 142 -14.65 0.22 0.40
C ASN A 142 -14.20 0.65 -1.02
N PRO A 143 -13.48 1.78 -1.18
CA PRO A 143 -13.06 2.25 -2.48
C PRO A 143 -12.00 1.34 -3.13
N PRO A 144 -11.82 1.39 -4.45
CA PRO A 144 -10.87 0.53 -5.14
C PRO A 144 -9.40 0.96 -4.91
N TYR A 145 -8.52 -0.02 -4.63
CA TYR A 145 -7.08 0.24 -4.44
C TYR A 145 -6.26 -0.20 -5.67
N ALA A 146 -5.74 0.78 -6.41
CA ALA A 146 -4.86 0.54 -7.55
C ALA A 146 -4.06 1.79 -7.89
N ARG A 147 -2.73 1.62 -8.00
CA ARG A 147 -1.88 2.68 -8.58
C ARG A 147 -2.42 3.06 -9.94
N MET A 148 -2.52 4.36 -10.22
CA MET A 148 -3.11 4.86 -11.46
C MET A 148 -2.41 4.30 -12.72
N LEU A 149 -1.10 4.04 -12.63
CA LEU A 149 -0.33 3.39 -13.71
C LEU A 149 -0.82 1.97 -14.08
N ARG A 150 -1.53 1.28 -13.18
CA ARG A 150 -2.13 -0.04 -13.43
C ARG A 150 -3.56 0.03 -13.94
N VAL A 151 -4.21 1.18 -13.87
CA VAL A 151 -5.53 1.40 -14.45
C VAL A 151 -5.41 1.36 -15.97
N PRO A 152 -6.34 0.70 -16.70
CA PRO A 152 -6.34 0.68 -18.16
C PRO A 152 -6.24 2.07 -18.78
N ALA A 153 -5.46 2.19 -19.86
CA ALA A 153 -5.08 3.49 -20.43
C ALA A 153 -6.29 4.35 -20.84
N ILE A 154 -7.36 3.73 -21.35
CA ILE A 154 -8.58 4.45 -21.75
C ILE A 154 -9.29 5.12 -20.56
N LEU A 155 -9.44 4.42 -19.43
CA LEU A 155 -10.03 4.98 -18.21
C LEU A 155 -9.09 6.01 -17.58
N ARG A 156 -7.78 5.72 -17.56
CA ARG A 156 -6.78 6.65 -17.03
C ARG A 156 -6.79 7.99 -17.77
N ALA A 157 -6.91 7.98 -19.10
CA ALA A 157 -7.00 9.21 -19.89
C ALA A 157 -8.22 10.07 -19.49
N ASP A 158 -9.37 9.43 -19.23
CA ASP A 158 -10.56 10.15 -18.75
C ASP A 158 -10.34 10.73 -17.35
N TYR A 159 -9.73 9.96 -16.44
CA TYR A 159 -9.45 10.42 -15.07
C TYR A 159 -8.48 11.60 -15.05
N GLU A 160 -7.48 11.61 -15.94
CA GLU A 160 -6.53 12.73 -16.07
C GLU A 160 -7.21 14.05 -16.49
N MET A 161 -8.43 14.01 -17.04
CA MET A 161 -9.18 15.24 -17.37
C MET A 161 -9.93 15.83 -16.16
N VAL A 162 -10.36 15.00 -15.20
CA VAL A 162 -11.29 15.44 -14.13
C VAL A 162 -10.73 15.34 -12.71
N VAL A 163 -9.71 14.50 -12.49
CA VAL A 163 -9.08 14.31 -11.17
C VAL A 163 -7.94 15.31 -11.04
N PRO A 164 -7.78 16.04 -9.92
CA PRO A 164 -6.64 16.94 -9.71
C PRO A 164 -5.29 16.20 -9.67
N ASP A 165 -4.20 16.85 -10.12
CA ASP A 165 -2.86 16.23 -10.18
C ASP A 165 -2.41 15.53 -8.89
N PHE A 166 -2.70 16.13 -7.73
CA PHE A 166 -2.29 15.60 -6.43
C PHE A 166 -3.03 14.31 -6.05
N ALA A 167 -4.14 13.99 -6.71
CA ALA A 167 -4.96 12.80 -6.49
C ALA A 167 -4.80 11.74 -7.59
N ARG A 168 -3.91 11.94 -8.57
CA ARG A 168 -3.68 10.99 -9.69
C ARG A 168 -2.70 9.85 -9.38
N GLY A 169 -2.19 9.75 -8.16
CA GLY A 169 -1.22 8.71 -7.80
C GLY A 169 -1.81 7.30 -7.66
N ASP A 170 -3.06 7.21 -7.20
CA ASP A 170 -3.79 5.96 -6.91
C ASP A 170 -5.29 6.22 -7.09
N LEU A 171 -6.04 5.20 -7.48
CA LEU A 171 -7.49 5.30 -7.63
C LEU A 171 -8.17 5.63 -6.29
N LEU A 172 -7.65 5.11 -5.18
CA LEU A 172 -8.11 5.49 -3.84
C LEU A 172 -8.00 7.00 -3.61
N HIS A 173 -6.92 7.63 -4.07
CA HIS A 173 -6.71 9.06 -3.88
C HIS A 173 -7.76 9.89 -4.63
N ALA A 174 -8.08 9.48 -5.87
CA ALA A 174 -9.13 10.12 -6.67
C ALA A 174 -10.51 9.99 -6.01
N PHE A 175 -10.83 8.83 -5.45
CA PHE A 175 -12.08 8.60 -4.71
C PHE A 175 -12.17 9.47 -3.45
N LEU A 176 -11.09 9.55 -2.66
CA LEU A 176 -11.03 10.41 -1.47
C LEU A 176 -11.20 11.89 -1.81
N GLU A 177 -10.54 12.36 -2.87
CA GLU A 177 -10.67 13.74 -3.34
C GLU A 177 -12.10 14.05 -3.77
N ARG A 178 -12.70 13.22 -4.63
CA ARG A 178 -14.06 13.44 -5.13
C ARG A 178 -15.10 13.36 -4.01
N ALA A 179 -14.97 12.41 -3.08
CA ALA A 179 -15.84 12.32 -1.92
C ALA A 179 -15.71 13.55 -1.00
N SER A 180 -14.48 14.03 -0.77
CA SER A 180 -14.24 15.27 -0.02
C SER A 180 -14.87 16.50 -0.69
N ALA A 181 -14.84 16.57 -2.02
CA ALA A 181 -15.41 17.68 -2.78
C ALA A 181 -16.96 17.72 -2.72
N GLN A 182 -17.63 16.57 -2.61
CA GLN A 182 -19.09 16.45 -2.55
C GLN A 182 -19.65 16.44 -1.12
N LEU A 183 -18.78 16.38 -0.10
CA LEU A 183 -19.19 16.27 1.29
C LEU A 183 -19.93 17.54 1.75
N ALA A 184 -21.13 17.35 2.31
CA ALA A 184 -21.88 18.43 2.93
C ALA A 184 -21.16 18.97 4.18
N PRO A 185 -21.38 20.24 4.57
CA PRO A 185 -20.95 20.74 5.87
C PRO A 185 -21.48 19.85 7.01
N GLY A 186 -20.60 19.50 7.95
CA GLY A 186 -20.89 18.57 9.04
C GLY A 186 -20.99 17.09 8.62
N GLY A 187 -20.73 16.76 7.35
CA GLY A 187 -20.75 15.39 6.85
C GLY A 187 -19.54 14.56 7.28
N MET A 188 -19.62 13.25 7.06
CA MET A 188 -18.58 12.28 7.43
C MET A 188 -18.23 11.34 6.26
N ILE A 189 -16.96 10.96 6.15
CA ILE A 189 -16.49 9.93 5.21
C ILE A 189 -15.96 8.77 6.04
N SER A 190 -16.65 7.64 6.02
CA SER A 190 -16.29 6.41 6.73
C SER A 190 -15.89 5.35 5.71
N LEU A 191 -14.68 4.80 5.83
CA LEU A 191 -14.15 3.90 4.81
C LEU A 191 -13.13 2.91 5.37
N ILE A 192 -13.08 1.74 4.74
CA ILE A 192 -11.94 0.83 4.85
C ILE A 192 -11.01 1.07 3.67
N THR A 193 -9.71 1.29 3.92
CA THR A 193 -8.71 1.54 2.87
C THR A 193 -7.42 0.80 3.11
N SER A 194 -6.54 0.74 2.10
CA SER A 194 -5.13 0.45 2.34
C SER A 194 -4.45 1.59 3.12
N ASP A 195 -3.53 1.27 4.03
CA ASP A 195 -2.75 2.26 4.80
C ASP A 195 -1.74 3.10 3.97
N GLY A 196 -1.54 2.76 2.69
CA GLY A 196 -0.49 3.35 1.85
C GLY A 196 -0.58 4.87 1.68
N TRP A 197 -1.79 5.44 1.62
CA TRP A 197 -1.98 6.90 1.46
C TRP A 197 -1.70 7.69 2.74
N LEU A 198 -1.72 7.04 3.91
CA LEU A 198 -1.44 7.67 5.20
C LEU A 198 0.07 7.82 5.42
N MET A 199 0.85 6.79 5.08
CA MET A 199 2.29 6.76 5.31
C MET A 199 3.11 7.21 4.09
N GLY A 200 2.56 7.06 2.89
CA GLY A 200 3.27 7.25 1.63
C GLY A 200 3.56 8.72 1.33
N GLN A 201 4.81 9.02 0.99
CA GLN A 201 5.24 10.36 0.58
C GLN A 201 4.60 10.83 -0.74
N GLY A 202 4.29 9.88 -1.63
CA GLY A 202 3.52 10.17 -2.86
C GLY A 202 2.10 10.68 -2.59
N ALA A 203 1.58 10.52 -1.38
CA ALA A 203 0.27 11.01 -0.97
C ALA A 203 0.35 12.27 -0.07
N ALA A 204 1.53 12.83 0.18
CA ALA A 204 1.70 13.98 1.08
C ALA A 204 0.86 15.20 0.66
N LYS A 205 0.83 15.51 -0.64
CA LYS A 205 0.02 16.61 -1.16
C LYS A 205 -1.48 16.31 -1.04
N LEU A 206 -1.92 15.09 -1.37
CA LEU A 206 -3.31 14.66 -1.14
C LEU A 206 -3.72 14.87 0.33
N ARG A 207 -2.92 14.38 1.29
CA ARG A 207 -3.23 14.54 2.71
C ARG A 207 -3.34 16.01 3.11
N ALA A 208 -2.42 16.86 2.65
CA ALA A 208 -2.49 18.29 2.94
C ALA A 208 -3.75 18.96 2.36
N GLU A 209 -4.13 18.62 1.12
CA GLU A 209 -5.33 19.17 0.46
C GLU A 209 -6.61 18.71 1.17
N LEU A 210 -6.73 17.43 1.50
CA LEU A 210 -7.84 16.91 2.31
C LEU A 210 -7.86 17.58 3.70
N GLY A 211 -6.68 17.71 4.30
CA GLY A 211 -6.39 18.33 5.59
C GLY A 211 -6.87 19.76 5.77
N SER A 212 -6.94 20.52 4.68
CA SER A 212 -7.43 21.90 4.69
C SER A 212 -8.91 22.00 5.10
N LYS A 213 -9.66 20.90 5.00
CA LYS A 213 -11.10 20.82 5.29
C LYS A 213 -11.45 19.72 6.29
N LEU A 214 -10.72 18.61 6.24
CA LEU A 214 -11.01 17.39 6.97
C LEU A 214 -9.89 17.06 7.94
N GLY A 215 -10.26 16.40 9.03
CA GLY A 215 -9.32 15.69 9.89
C GLY A 215 -9.82 14.28 10.18
N ILE A 216 -8.99 13.51 10.87
CA ILE A 216 -9.27 12.12 11.20
C ILE A 216 -9.94 12.08 12.57
N SER A 217 -11.15 11.53 12.62
CA SER A 217 -11.84 11.25 13.89
C SER A 217 -11.61 9.83 14.38
N ARG A 218 -11.38 8.89 13.46
CA ARG A 218 -11.05 7.51 13.76
C ARG A 218 -10.03 6.98 12.77
N LEU A 219 -9.01 6.28 13.28
CA LEU A 219 -8.02 5.57 12.49
C LEU A 219 -7.58 4.31 13.19
N GLU A 220 -7.88 3.16 12.60
CA GLU A 220 -7.62 1.86 13.21
C GLU A 220 -7.09 0.86 12.19
N ARG A 221 -6.08 0.06 12.56
CA ARG A 221 -5.65 -1.08 11.76
C ARG A 221 -6.55 -2.26 12.03
N VAL A 222 -6.96 -2.95 10.96
CA VAL A 222 -7.68 -4.21 11.09
C VAL A 222 -6.91 -5.32 10.38
N ASP A 223 -7.17 -6.56 10.79
CA ASP A 223 -6.59 -7.72 10.13
C ASP A 223 -7.23 -7.93 8.75
N ALA A 224 -6.43 -8.32 7.76
CA ALA A 224 -6.91 -8.44 6.39
C ALA A 224 -7.87 -9.63 6.21
N ASP A 225 -7.66 -10.72 6.95
CA ASP A 225 -8.49 -11.93 6.85
C ASP A 225 -9.82 -11.72 7.59
N SER A 226 -9.85 -10.92 8.64
CA SER A 226 -11.11 -10.52 9.29
C SER A 226 -11.89 -9.46 8.52
N ALA A 227 -11.19 -8.60 7.76
CA ALA A 227 -11.81 -7.52 7.02
C ALA A 227 -12.33 -7.91 5.64
N PHE A 228 -11.70 -8.88 4.96
CA PHE A 228 -12.01 -9.23 3.57
C PHE A 228 -12.15 -10.74 3.33
N TYR A 229 -13.19 -11.17 2.59
CA TYR A 229 -13.40 -12.61 2.27
C TYR A 229 -13.03 -13.05 0.86
N GLN A 230 -12.83 -12.12 -0.07
CA GLN A 230 -12.56 -12.46 -1.47
C GLN A 230 -11.54 -11.50 -2.08
N PRO A 231 -10.24 -11.79 -1.91
CA PRO A 231 -9.18 -11.02 -2.53
C PRO A 231 -8.99 -11.39 -4.01
N LYS A 232 -9.17 -10.39 -4.90
CA LYS A 232 -8.63 -10.21 -6.28
C LYS A 232 -8.09 -11.48 -6.94
N ASP A 233 -8.85 -12.16 -7.81
CA ASP A 233 -8.42 -13.25 -8.72
C ASP A 233 -7.31 -14.19 -8.18
N ARG A 234 -7.34 -14.44 -6.87
CA ARG A 234 -6.37 -15.27 -6.18
C ARG A 234 -7.05 -16.57 -5.84
N ARG A 235 -6.25 -17.63 -5.79
CA ARG A 235 -6.68 -18.94 -5.30
C ARG A 235 -7.41 -18.73 -3.97
N ARG A 236 -8.62 -19.30 -3.88
CA ARG A 236 -9.43 -19.35 -2.66
C ARG A 236 -8.53 -19.66 -1.46
N GLY A 237 -8.52 -18.77 -0.46
CA GLY A 237 -7.68 -18.90 0.75
C GLY A 237 -6.32 -18.17 0.72
N THR A 238 -6.04 -17.30 -0.26
CA THR A 238 -4.83 -16.44 -0.24
C THR A 238 -5.20 -15.02 0.21
N PRO A 239 -4.68 -14.48 1.32
CA PRO A 239 -5.04 -13.15 1.82
C PRO A 239 -4.83 -12.02 0.79
N PRO A 240 -5.61 -10.92 0.87
CA PRO A 240 -5.30 -9.71 0.13
C PRO A 240 -3.92 -9.15 0.54
N ARG A 241 -3.11 -8.71 -0.43
CA ARG A 241 -1.86 -7.95 -0.17
C ARG A 241 -2.19 -6.50 0.15
N VAL A 242 -3.02 -6.29 1.16
CA VAL A 242 -3.48 -4.98 1.61
C VAL A 242 -3.36 -4.97 3.12
N ASN A 243 -2.90 -3.85 3.69
CA ASN A 243 -2.96 -3.61 5.12
C ASN A 243 -4.15 -2.68 5.37
N PRO A 244 -5.33 -3.23 5.72
CA PRO A 244 -6.53 -2.42 5.85
C PRO A 244 -6.50 -1.55 7.09
N VAL A 245 -7.08 -0.37 6.92
CA VAL A 245 -7.37 0.58 7.98
C VAL A 245 -8.80 1.08 7.86
N LEU A 246 -9.48 1.16 9.00
CA LEU A 246 -10.74 1.87 9.12
C LEU A 246 -10.41 3.34 9.36
N VAL A 247 -10.98 4.21 8.55
CA VAL A 247 -10.76 5.65 8.63
C VAL A 247 -12.10 6.36 8.61
N VAL A 248 -12.25 7.29 9.54
CA VAL A 248 -13.39 8.22 9.56
C VAL A 248 -12.82 9.63 9.47
N LEU A 249 -13.25 10.34 8.43
CA LEU A 249 -12.92 11.74 8.18
C LEU A 249 -14.14 12.60 8.44
N GLN A 250 -13.93 13.74 9.09
CA GLN A 250 -14.96 14.76 9.30
C GLN A 250 -14.31 16.15 9.25
N GLN A 251 -15.10 17.22 9.38
CA GLN A 251 -14.57 18.58 9.41
C GLN A 251 -13.42 18.70 10.42
N ALA A 252 -12.34 19.36 10.02
CA ALA A 252 -11.11 19.45 10.81
C ALA A 252 -11.36 19.99 12.23
N SER A 253 -12.27 20.97 12.37
CA SER A 253 -12.69 21.55 13.67
C SER A 253 -13.33 20.57 14.63
N CYS A 254 -13.85 19.44 14.13
CA CYS A 254 -14.50 18.40 14.91
C CYS A 254 -13.62 17.16 15.09
N SER A 255 -12.48 17.09 14.39
CA SER A 255 -11.61 15.92 14.38
C SER A 255 -10.67 15.87 15.59
N THR A 256 -10.23 14.66 15.95
CA THR A 256 -9.28 14.43 17.06
C THR A 256 -7.84 14.48 16.59
N ARG A 257 -7.59 14.19 15.31
CA ARG A 257 -6.25 14.18 14.71
C ARG A 257 -6.21 15.01 13.42
N PRO A 258 -5.27 15.96 13.29
CA PRO A 258 -5.11 16.72 12.06
C PRO A 258 -4.62 15.80 10.93
N LEU A 259 -5.07 16.10 9.71
CA LEU A 259 -4.58 15.45 8.49
C LEU A 259 -3.63 16.43 7.78
N GLY A 260 -2.32 16.22 7.90
CA GLY A 260 -1.30 17.10 7.32
C GLY A 260 -0.50 16.43 6.20
N SER A 261 0.55 17.10 5.70
CA SER A 261 1.48 16.49 4.74
C SER A 261 2.32 15.36 5.33
N ASP A 262 2.47 15.33 6.65
CA ASP A 262 3.34 14.36 7.33
C ASP A 262 2.75 12.94 7.27
N PRO A 263 3.61 11.90 7.32
CA PRO A 263 3.16 10.52 7.41
C PRO A 263 2.35 10.27 8.67
N ILE A 264 1.23 9.59 8.51
CA ILE A 264 0.36 9.15 9.60
C ILE A 264 0.53 7.65 9.75
N TYR A 265 0.84 7.19 10.97
CA TYR A 265 1.04 5.78 11.28
C TYR A 265 -0.17 5.25 12.06
N PRO A 266 -1.02 4.42 11.43
CA PRO A 266 -2.21 3.86 12.09
C PRO A 266 -1.85 3.03 13.33
N GLY A 267 -2.60 3.24 14.43
CA GLY A 267 -2.37 2.58 15.71
C GLY A 267 -1.21 3.13 16.54
N VAL A 268 -0.61 4.25 16.09
CA VAL A 268 0.49 4.92 16.79
C VAL A 268 0.01 6.27 17.25
N GLU A 269 -0.05 6.46 18.57
CA GLU A 269 -0.23 7.77 19.17
C GLU A 269 0.99 8.64 18.85
N GLU A 270 0.76 9.91 18.51
CA GLU A 270 1.86 10.85 18.32
C GLU A 270 2.49 11.09 19.69
N GLU A 271 3.66 10.49 19.91
CA GLU A 271 4.48 10.84 21.07
C GLU A 271 4.75 12.35 21.00
N PRO A 272 4.51 13.12 22.08
CA PRO A 272 4.91 14.52 22.13
C PRO A 272 6.40 14.56 21.75
N ALA A 273 6.74 15.42 20.78
CA ALA A 273 8.06 15.48 20.15
C ALA A 273 9.17 15.09 21.14
N SER A 274 9.69 13.87 21.00
CA SER A 274 10.69 13.34 21.92
C SER A 274 11.87 14.32 22.00
N ALA A 275 12.40 14.53 23.20
CA ALA A 275 13.51 15.46 23.46
C ALA A 275 14.77 15.15 22.62
N SER A 276 14.88 13.96 22.03
CA SER A 276 15.93 13.64 21.07
C SER A 276 15.60 14.19 19.69
N THR A 277 16.29 15.26 19.32
CA THR A 277 16.24 15.86 17.97
C THR A 277 17.12 15.12 16.96
N LEU A 278 17.85 14.09 17.41
CA LEU A 278 18.82 13.38 16.59
C LEU A 278 18.20 12.11 16.00
N THR A 279 18.41 11.92 14.71
CA THR A 279 17.93 10.78 13.93
C THR A 279 19.10 9.95 13.40
N LEU A 280 18.85 8.69 13.03
CA LEU A 280 19.88 7.79 12.52
C LEU A 280 20.58 8.39 11.28
N GLY A 281 19.84 9.05 10.39
CA GLY A 281 20.39 9.70 9.22
C GLY A 281 21.36 10.85 9.53
N GLN A 282 21.32 11.41 10.74
CA GLN A 282 22.23 12.47 11.19
C GLN A 282 23.50 11.94 11.85
N VAL A 283 23.54 10.66 12.25
CA VAL A 283 24.71 10.01 12.89
C VAL A 283 25.33 8.91 12.04
N ALA A 284 24.63 8.47 10.99
CA ALA A 284 25.06 7.36 10.17
C ALA A 284 24.65 7.52 8.69
N THR A 285 25.46 6.96 7.80
CA THR A 285 25.13 6.82 6.39
C THR A 285 24.48 5.47 6.15
N VAL A 286 23.17 5.48 5.89
CA VAL A 286 22.38 4.28 5.55
C VAL A 286 22.23 4.16 4.04
N ARG A 287 22.60 3.03 3.44
CA ARG A 287 22.55 2.79 1.98
C ARG A 287 21.94 1.44 1.67
N VAL A 288 21.43 1.29 0.44
CA VAL A 288 20.98 -0.02 -0.08
C VAL A 288 22.21 -0.73 -0.63
N ALA A 289 22.43 -1.96 -0.20
CA ALA A 289 23.51 -2.82 -0.67
C ALA A 289 23.24 -3.30 -2.11
N PRO A 290 24.28 -3.54 -2.94
CA PRO A 290 24.10 -3.78 -4.35
C PRO A 290 23.39 -5.11 -4.62
N TRP A 291 22.55 -5.13 -5.63
CA TRP A 291 22.06 -6.37 -6.24
C TRP A 291 22.99 -6.81 -7.37
N MET A 292 23.55 -8.00 -7.20
CA MET A 292 24.58 -8.55 -8.09
C MET A 292 24.02 -9.37 -9.27
N GLY A 293 22.69 -9.48 -9.39
CA GLY A 293 22.05 -10.19 -10.49
C GLY A 293 21.71 -11.65 -10.18
N THR A 294 21.70 -12.48 -11.23
CA THR A 294 21.41 -13.91 -11.13
C THR A 294 22.55 -14.63 -10.38
N PRO A 295 22.26 -15.54 -9.41
CA PRO A 295 23.27 -16.32 -8.72
C PRO A 295 24.15 -17.16 -9.65
N GLY A 296 25.43 -17.32 -9.30
CA GLY A 296 26.42 -18.08 -10.07
C GLY A 296 27.06 -17.31 -11.22
N ILE A 297 26.86 -15.99 -11.30
CA ILE A 297 27.47 -15.11 -12.32
C ILE A 297 28.43 -14.12 -11.66
N PHE A 298 27.89 -13.09 -10.99
CA PHE A 298 28.70 -12.12 -10.23
C PHE A 298 28.84 -12.45 -8.75
N VAL A 299 28.01 -13.39 -8.25
CA VAL A 299 28.12 -13.98 -6.92
C VAL A 299 28.20 -15.48 -7.10
N VAL A 300 29.29 -16.06 -6.64
CA VAL A 300 29.62 -17.48 -6.77
C VAL A 300 29.84 -18.09 -5.39
N ASP A 301 29.87 -19.42 -5.30
CA ASP A 301 30.30 -20.10 -4.09
C ASP A 301 31.83 -19.98 -3.88
N ARG A 302 32.29 -20.31 -2.67
CA ARG A 302 33.72 -20.29 -2.33
C ARG A 302 34.58 -21.24 -3.16
N ALA A 303 34.05 -22.35 -3.65
CA ALA A 303 34.83 -23.33 -4.41
C ALA A 303 35.15 -22.78 -5.81
N VAL A 304 34.19 -22.14 -6.46
CA VAL A 304 34.39 -21.44 -7.74
C VAL A 304 35.31 -20.25 -7.54
N ALA A 305 35.11 -19.47 -6.47
CA ALA A 305 35.91 -18.27 -6.18
C ALA A 305 37.41 -18.55 -5.97
N ALA A 306 37.78 -19.77 -5.58
CA ALA A 306 39.18 -20.17 -5.41
C ALA A 306 40.00 -20.10 -6.72
N ASN A 307 39.34 -20.01 -7.88
CA ASN A 307 39.99 -19.88 -9.19
C ASN A 307 40.28 -18.42 -9.59
N PHE A 308 39.93 -17.43 -8.75
CA PHE A 308 40.06 -16.02 -9.07
C PHE A 308 41.11 -15.33 -8.19
N PRO A 309 41.76 -14.26 -8.69
CA PRO A 309 42.67 -13.45 -7.88
C PRO A 309 41.99 -12.89 -6.62
N ALA A 310 42.68 -12.92 -5.49
CA ALA A 310 42.14 -12.47 -4.21
C ALA A 310 41.74 -10.98 -4.21
N ASP A 311 42.37 -10.14 -5.04
CA ASP A 311 42.04 -8.73 -5.21
C ASP A 311 40.87 -8.48 -6.18
N GLU A 312 40.35 -9.52 -6.83
CA GLU A 312 39.18 -9.45 -7.71
C GLU A 312 37.94 -10.12 -7.12
N ILE A 313 37.98 -10.46 -5.83
CA ILE A 313 36.88 -11.07 -5.11
C ILE A 313 36.62 -10.41 -3.75
N VAL A 314 35.39 -10.52 -3.26
CA VAL A 314 35.00 -10.05 -1.92
C VAL A 314 33.97 -11.01 -1.31
N PRO A 315 34.16 -11.51 -0.07
CA PRO A 315 33.13 -12.25 0.64
C PRO A 315 31.83 -11.44 0.74
N VAL A 316 30.70 -12.09 0.42
CA VAL A 316 29.38 -11.44 0.49
C VAL A 316 28.47 -12.11 1.49
N VAL A 317 27.56 -11.31 2.04
CA VAL A 317 26.59 -11.74 3.06
C VAL A 317 25.20 -11.30 2.66
N ASP A 318 24.25 -12.22 2.79
CA ASP A 318 22.82 -11.98 2.73
C ASP A 318 22.16 -12.50 4.01
N THR A 319 20.84 -12.32 4.11
CA THR A 319 19.99 -12.80 5.20
C THR A 319 20.11 -14.30 5.47
N ASP A 320 20.36 -15.12 4.45
CA ASP A 320 20.55 -16.59 4.60
C ASP A 320 21.83 -16.97 5.39
N ASP A 321 22.83 -16.09 5.41
CA ASP A 321 24.08 -16.28 6.15
C ASP A 321 23.95 -15.86 7.63
N LEU A 322 22.78 -15.35 8.03
CA LEU A 322 22.52 -14.93 9.41
C LEU A 322 21.90 -16.07 10.22
N ARG A 323 22.26 -16.15 11.51
CA ARG A 323 21.61 -17.00 12.51
C ARG A 323 21.22 -16.14 13.69
N GLY A 324 19.98 -15.65 13.67
CA GLY A 324 19.56 -14.63 14.63
C GLY A 324 20.24 -13.29 14.33
N ASP A 325 21.00 -12.78 15.29
CA ASP A 325 21.80 -11.56 15.19
C ASP A 325 23.30 -11.86 14.98
N VAL A 326 23.65 -13.14 14.77
CA VAL A 326 25.02 -13.60 14.59
C VAL A 326 25.29 -13.84 13.11
N LEU A 327 26.40 -13.29 12.63
CA LEU A 327 26.93 -13.55 11.30
C LEU A 327 27.55 -14.96 11.26
N GLY A 328 27.04 -15.82 10.38
CA GLY A 328 27.70 -17.08 10.05
C GLY A 328 28.91 -16.89 9.13
N THR A 329 29.67 -17.95 8.87
CA THR A 329 30.78 -17.89 7.90
C THR A 329 30.22 -17.65 6.49
N PRO A 330 30.62 -16.57 5.79
CA PRO A 330 30.15 -16.31 4.44
C PRO A 330 30.51 -17.46 3.50
N THR A 331 29.49 -18.03 2.86
CA THR A 331 29.65 -19.17 1.92
C THR A 331 29.81 -18.72 0.48
N ARG A 332 29.53 -17.44 0.21
CA ARG A 332 29.47 -16.83 -1.11
C ARG A 332 30.46 -15.68 -1.26
N VAL A 333 30.85 -15.44 -2.49
CA VAL A 333 31.86 -14.45 -2.87
C VAL A 333 31.38 -13.70 -4.11
N ALA A 334 31.49 -12.38 -4.11
CA ALA A 334 31.25 -11.56 -5.29
C ALA A 334 32.53 -11.30 -6.07
N LEU A 335 32.39 -11.20 -7.40
CA LEU A 335 33.43 -10.69 -8.28
C LEU A 335 33.53 -9.17 -8.15
N ARG A 336 34.71 -8.68 -7.79
CA ARG A 336 35.02 -7.26 -7.54
C ARG A 336 35.45 -6.56 -8.83
N THR A 337 34.53 -6.40 -9.77
CA THR A 337 34.82 -5.76 -11.07
C THR A 337 34.55 -4.26 -11.04
N THR A 338 35.25 -3.50 -11.89
CA THR A 338 35.12 -2.03 -11.96
C THR A 338 35.00 -1.54 -13.40
N ARG A 339 34.56 -0.30 -13.57
CA ARG A 339 34.42 0.36 -14.88
C ARG A 339 35.76 0.64 -15.55
N GLY A 340 36.77 1.04 -14.76
CA GLY A 340 38.03 1.56 -15.26
C GLY A 340 39.11 0.51 -15.52
N ARG A 341 38.90 -0.74 -15.11
CA ARG A 341 39.88 -1.82 -15.24
C ARG A 341 39.19 -3.10 -15.71
N GLN A 342 39.69 -3.66 -16.81
CA GLN A 342 39.29 -4.99 -17.25
C GLN A 342 39.77 -6.03 -16.21
N PRO A 343 38.90 -6.99 -15.80
CA PRO A 343 39.28 -8.05 -14.87
C PRO A 343 40.29 -9.02 -15.47
N SER A 344 40.84 -9.88 -14.62
CA SER A 344 41.70 -11.00 -15.02
C SER A 344 40.99 -11.97 -15.97
N GLU A 345 41.79 -12.69 -16.75
CA GLU A 345 41.29 -13.68 -17.71
C GLU A 345 40.41 -14.78 -17.08
N PRO A 346 40.73 -15.34 -15.89
CA PRO A 346 39.85 -16.31 -15.22
C PRO A 346 38.46 -15.73 -14.92
N VAL A 347 38.38 -14.47 -14.49
CA VAL A 347 37.12 -13.79 -14.21
C VAL A 347 36.33 -13.56 -15.50
N LEU A 348 36.98 -13.10 -16.56
CA LEU A 348 36.33 -12.91 -17.86
C LEU A 348 35.82 -14.23 -18.45
N ALA A 349 36.62 -15.29 -18.43
CA ALA A 349 36.21 -16.60 -18.91
C ALA A 349 34.98 -17.13 -18.14
N HIS A 350 34.94 -16.95 -16.82
CA HIS A 350 33.78 -17.30 -16.01
C HIS A 350 32.52 -16.52 -16.44
N LEU A 351 32.66 -15.20 -16.62
CA LEU A 351 31.54 -14.34 -17.01
C LEU A 351 31.06 -14.68 -18.42
N ASP A 352 31.95 -14.86 -19.38
CA ASP A 352 31.61 -15.20 -20.77
C ASP A 352 30.86 -16.55 -20.83
N ALA A 353 31.23 -17.52 -19.98
CA ALA A 353 30.52 -18.79 -19.86
C ALA A 353 29.11 -18.69 -19.25
N ASN A 354 28.86 -17.71 -18.37
CA ASN A 354 27.64 -17.68 -17.53
C ASN A 354 26.67 -16.54 -17.83
N LEU A 355 27.09 -15.46 -18.48
CA LEU A 355 26.28 -14.26 -18.71
C LEU A 355 25.01 -14.51 -19.53
N HIS A 356 24.96 -15.55 -20.36
CA HIS A 356 23.76 -15.94 -21.09
C HIS A 356 22.57 -16.27 -20.15
N ARG A 357 22.85 -16.66 -18.90
CA ARG A 357 21.86 -16.95 -17.84
C ARG A 357 21.35 -15.69 -17.13
N MET A 358 21.93 -14.52 -17.40
CA MET A 358 21.57 -13.27 -16.73
C MET A 358 20.16 -12.80 -17.13
N CYS A 359 19.34 -12.50 -16.12
CA CYS A 359 18.02 -11.93 -16.32
C CYS A 359 18.10 -10.55 -17.02
N GLN A 360 17.03 -10.17 -17.72
CA GLN A 360 17.01 -8.95 -18.55
C GLN A 360 17.44 -7.69 -17.79
N ARG A 361 16.94 -7.48 -16.57
CA ARG A 361 17.26 -6.30 -15.74
C ARG A 361 18.75 -6.24 -15.35
N GLY A 362 19.40 -7.39 -15.28
CA GLY A 362 20.80 -7.51 -14.88
C GLY A 362 21.81 -7.30 -16.00
N ARG A 363 21.36 -7.23 -17.27
CA ARG A 363 22.27 -7.06 -18.42
C ARG A 363 22.85 -5.65 -18.46
N ARG A 364 24.13 -5.57 -18.82
CA ARG A 364 24.88 -4.32 -18.96
C ARG A 364 25.66 -4.32 -20.29
N PRO A 365 25.90 -3.14 -20.90
CA PRO A 365 26.71 -3.05 -22.12
C PRO A 365 28.14 -3.57 -21.91
N THR A 366 28.75 -3.17 -20.79
CA THR A 366 30.04 -3.71 -20.36
C THR A 366 29.83 -5.05 -19.68
N ARG A 367 30.27 -6.13 -20.32
CA ARG A 367 29.96 -7.50 -19.91
C ARG A 367 30.47 -7.88 -18.52
N TRP A 368 31.55 -7.25 -18.06
CA TRP A 368 32.10 -7.52 -16.73
C TRP A 368 31.53 -6.63 -15.62
N LEU A 369 30.53 -5.78 -15.89
CA LEU A 369 29.92 -4.97 -14.85
C LEU A 369 28.65 -5.65 -14.30
N PRO A 370 28.52 -5.75 -12.97
CA PRO A 370 27.29 -6.23 -12.35
C PRO A 370 26.14 -5.22 -12.58
N PRO A 371 24.89 -5.62 -12.30
CA PRO A 371 23.74 -4.74 -12.42
C PRO A 371 23.89 -3.47 -11.58
N GLU A 372 24.41 -3.58 -10.37
CA GLU A 372 24.66 -2.47 -9.46
C GLU A 372 26.12 -2.47 -9.02
N SER A 373 26.73 -1.29 -9.00
CA SER A 373 28.17 -1.15 -8.73
C SER A 373 28.47 -1.27 -7.24
N LEU A 374 29.54 -1.98 -6.93
CA LEU A 374 30.16 -2.08 -5.61
C LEU A 374 31.24 -1.01 -5.37
N GLU A 375 31.66 -0.25 -6.38
CA GLU A 375 32.78 0.73 -6.29
C GLU A 375 32.56 1.82 -5.24
N SER A 376 31.30 2.11 -4.94
CA SER A 376 30.93 3.14 -3.96
C SER A 376 30.93 2.65 -2.51
N PHE A 377 31.24 1.37 -2.26
CA PHE A 377 31.32 0.78 -0.93
C PHE A 377 32.79 0.69 -0.51
N ASP A 378 33.11 1.30 0.63
CA ASP A 378 34.41 1.16 1.24
C ASP A 378 34.47 -0.17 2.01
N LEU A 379 35.25 -1.11 1.47
CA LEU A 379 35.43 -2.44 2.03
C LEU A 379 36.50 -2.48 3.14
N GLN A 380 37.21 -1.38 3.40
CA GLN A 380 38.25 -1.35 4.45
C GLN A 380 37.66 -1.06 5.83
N GLN A 381 36.44 -0.55 5.90
CA GLN A 381 35.74 -0.28 7.15
C GLN A 381 34.73 -1.36 7.50
N GLU A 382 34.48 -1.50 8.80
CA GLU A 382 33.33 -2.26 9.30
C GLU A 382 32.02 -1.51 9.03
N HIS A 383 30.93 -2.25 8.97
CA HIS A 383 29.58 -1.68 8.81
C HIS A 383 28.54 -2.55 9.51
N LEU A 384 27.30 -2.09 9.56
CA LEU A 384 26.17 -2.91 9.99
C LEU A 384 25.35 -3.34 8.76
N LEU A 385 24.95 -4.60 8.74
CA LEU A 385 23.93 -5.14 7.84
C LEU A 385 22.58 -5.08 8.56
N ILE A 386 21.60 -4.43 7.94
CA ILE A 386 20.20 -4.42 8.39
C ILE A 386 19.36 -5.10 7.30
N PRO A 387 18.73 -6.24 7.59
CA PRO A 387 17.82 -6.89 6.66
C PRO A 387 16.67 -5.94 6.27
N ARG A 388 16.50 -5.72 4.96
CA ARG A 388 15.46 -4.81 4.46
C ARG A 388 14.05 -5.36 4.68
N ILE A 389 13.92 -6.68 4.55
CA ILE A 389 12.67 -7.42 4.71
C ILE A 389 12.83 -8.33 5.92
N ALA A 390 12.23 -7.95 7.05
CA ALA A 390 12.39 -8.66 8.31
C ALA A 390 11.16 -8.54 9.20
N LYS A 391 10.99 -9.52 10.10
CA LYS A 391 9.92 -9.46 11.13
C LYS A 391 10.26 -8.52 12.28
N THR A 392 11.52 -8.15 12.45
CA THR A 392 11.99 -7.23 13.49
C THR A 392 13.25 -6.52 13.04
N LEU A 393 13.53 -5.35 13.59
CA LEU A 393 14.77 -4.62 13.32
C LEU A 393 15.96 -5.41 13.89
N ARG A 394 16.98 -5.60 13.05
CA ARG A 394 18.25 -6.24 13.39
C ARG A 394 19.39 -5.48 12.76
N ALA A 395 20.48 -5.35 13.50
CA ALA A 395 21.72 -4.75 13.03
C ALA A 395 22.88 -5.69 13.33
N VAL A 396 23.40 -6.34 12.28
CA VAL A 396 24.46 -7.33 12.40
C VAL A 396 25.80 -6.68 12.02
N ARG A 397 26.79 -6.80 12.90
CA ARG A 397 28.15 -6.27 12.65
C ARG A 397 28.81 -7.07 11.52
N MET A 398 29.31 -6.34 10.54
CA MET A 398 30.02 -6.86 9.38
C MET A 398 31.50 -6.46 9.50
N PRO A 399 32.45 -7.42 9.45
CA PRO A 399 33.86 -7.11 9.53
C PRO A 399 34.35 -6.42 8.25
N ALA A 400 35.46 -5.70 8.34
CA ALA A 400 36.15 -5.17 7.18
C ALA A 400 36.47 -6.30 6.17
N GLY A 401 36.41 -5.98 4.89
CA GLY A 401 36.61 -6.91 3.78
C GLY A 401 35.38 -7.72 3.39
N THR A 402 34.19 -7.39 3.90
CA THR A 402 32.93 -8.06 3.54
C THR A 402 31.94 -7.09 2.88
N LEU A 403 30.98 -7.62 2.13
CA LEU A 403 29.96 -6.83 1.43
C LEU A 403 28.55 -7.43 1.64
N ALA A 404 27.63 -6.64 2.20
CA ALA A 404 26.21 -6.96 2.16
C ALA A 404 25.69 -6.92 0.71
N ILE A 405 24.73 -7.78 0.34
CA ILE A 405 24.13 -7.80 -1.00
C ILE A 405 22.60 -7.87 -0.97
N ASN A 406 21.98 -7.96 -2.15
CA ASN A 406 20.55 -8.25 -2.36
C ASN A 406 19.60 -7.23 -1.75
N HIS A 407 19.97 -5.95 -1.86
CA HIS A 407 19.19 -4.81 -1.37
C HIS A 407 18.89 -4.82 0.13
N ASN A 408 19.66 -5.57 0.93
CA ASN A 408 19.78 -5.29 2.36
C ASN A 408 20.33 -3.87 2.58
N LEU A 409 20.22 -3.36 3.80
CA LEU A 409 20.75 -2.03 4.10
C LEU A 409 22.13 -2.15 4.76
N THR A 410 23.02 -1.25 4.40
CA THR A 410 24.30 -1.04 5.07
C THR A 410 24.23 0.25 5.88
N CYS A 411 24.75 0.24 7.10
CA CYS A 411 24.88 1.42 7.94
C CYS A 411 26.33 1.60 8.38
N VAL A 412 26.89 2.77 8.11
CA VAL A 412 28.24 3.17 8.55
C VAL A 412 28.15 4.45 9.36
N SER A 413 29.00 4.58 10.39
CA SER A 413 29.09 5.81 11.18
C SER A 413 29.55 6.99 10.33
N ASN A 414 29.06 8.20 10.64
CA ASN A 414 29.60 9.45 10.09
C ASN A 414 30.58 10.17 11.04
N GLY A 415 30.95 9.52 12.15
CA GLY A 415 31.85 10.05 13.18
C GLY A 415 31.15 10.69 14.39
N ARG A 416 29.84 10.99 14.34
CA ARG A 416 29.12 11.55 15.51
C ARG A 416 28.88 10.54 16.62
N LEU A 417 28.63 9.28 16.26
CA LEU A 417 28.54 8.13 17.15
C LEU A 417 29.40 7.01 16.59
N SER A 418 30.04 6.22 17.43
CA SER A 418 30.74 5.01 17.01
C SER A 418 29.79 3.99 16.37
N LEU A 419 30.34 3.08 15.57
CA LEU A 419 29.55 1.99 14.98
C LEU A 419 28.93 1.07 16.07
N CYS A 420 29.60 0.93 17.22
CA CYS A 420 29.10 0.18 18.37
C CYS A 420 27.87 0.85 18.99
N GLU A 421 27.93 2.16 19.26
CA GLU A 421 26.78 2.92 19.79
C GLU A 421 25.58 2.85 18.83
N ILE A 422 25.83 2.99 17.51
CA ILE A 422 24.77 2.86 16.51
C ILE A 422 24.14 1.45 16.54
N GLN A 423 24.96 0.41 16.69
CA GLN A 423 24.48 -0.97 16.77
C GLN A 423 23.63 -1.21 18.02
N GLU A 424 24.05 -0.69 19.17
CA GLU A 424 23.29 -0.76 20.43
C GLU A 424 21.94 -0.07 20.29
N ILE A 425 21.91 1.14 19.71
CA ILE A 425 20.68 1.90 19.45
C ILE A 425 19.74 1.09 18.55
N LEU A 426 20.22 0.58 17.42
CA LEU A 426 19.41 -0.21 16.47
C LEU A 426 18.92 -1.54 17.06
N SER A 427 19.64 -2.07 18.05
CA SER A 427 19.30 -3.33 18.73
C SER A 427 18.40 -3.12 19.95
N SER A 428 18.11 -1.88 20.33
CA SER A 428 17.27 -1.57 21.49
C SER A 428 15.79 -1.96 21.28
N GLU A 429 15.09 -2.26 22.37
CA GLU A 429 13.64 -2.50 22.33
C GLU A 429 12.86 -1.29 21.82
N ARG A 430 13.32 -0.08 22.18
CA ARG A 430 12.76 1.19 21.69
C ARG A 430 12.80 1.28 20.17
N SER A 431 13.96 1.04 19.56
CA SER A 431 14.12 1.05 18.10
C SER A 431 13.29 -0.05 17.43
N ARG A 432 13.25 -1.26 18.00
CA ARG A 432 12.41 -2.35 17.48
C ARG A 432 10.92 -2.00 17.53
N LYS A 433 10.45 -1.43 18.64
CA LYS A 433 9.07 -0.94 18.78
C LYS A 433 8.77 0.17 17.78
N TRP A 434 9.64 1.16 17.67
CA TRP A 434 9.48 2.26 16.70
C TRP A 434 9.35 1.73 15.27
N VAL A 435 10.18 0.76 14.89
CA VAL A 435 10.11 0.10 13.58
C VAL A 435 8.82 -0.71 13.41
N MET A 436 8.42 -1.50 14.41
CA MET A 436 7.18 -2.29 14.38
C MET A 436 5.93 -1.42 14.19
N ASP A 437 5.92 -0.26 14.84
CA ASP A 437 4.80 0.67 14.85
C ASP A 437 4.68 1.43 13.51
N ARG A 438 5.81 1.71 12.84
CA ARG A 438 5.86 2.68 11.74
C ARG A 438 6.30 2.12 10.39
N ALA A 439 6.91 0.94 10.33
CA ALA A 439 7.34 0.36 9.07
C ALA A 439 6.15 -0.15 8.24
N PRO A 440 6.18 0.01 6.90
CA PRO A 440 5.20 -0.63 6.03
C PRO A 440 5.18 -2.15 6.23
N ARG A 441 3.98 -2.72 6.38
CA ARG A 441 3.76 -4.15 6.59
C ARG A 441 3.71 -4.92 5.26
N LEU A 442 4.20 -6.15 5.31
CA LEU A 442 4.19 -7.13 4.23
C LEU A 442 3.53 -8.43 4.74
N GLU A 443 3.25 -9.35 3.81
CA GLU A 443 2.68 -10.67 4.15
C GLU A 443 3.55 -11.43 5.17
N GLY A 444 2.91 -12.29 5.97
CA GLY A 444 3.61 -13.19 6.90
C GLY A 444 4.26 -12.49 8.10
N GLY A 445 3.83 -11.25 8.41
CA GLY A 445 4.36 -10.45 9.51
C GLY A 445 5.70 -9.80 9.23
N TYR A 446 6.13 -9.74 7.96
CA TYR A 446 7.35 -9.04 7.56
C TYR A 446 7.11 -7.54 7.47
N LEU A 447 8.18 -6.77 7.65
CA LEU A 447 8.23 -5.32 7.49
C LEU A 447 9.13 -4.96 6.31
N SER A 448 8.82 -3.83 5.66
CA SER A 448 9.69 -3.21 4.65
C SER A 448 10.47 -2.05 5.25
N ILE A 449 11.68 -2.31 5.74
CA ILE A 449 12.58 -1.32 6.32
C ILE A 449 13.36 -0.65 5.18
N THR A 450 12.96 0.55 4.75
CA THR A 450 13.66 1.29 3.69
C THR A 450 14.76 2.18 4.26
N THR A 451 15.72 2.60 3.43
CA THR A 451 16.76 3.56 3.85
C THR A 451 16.15 4.87 4.36
N ARG A 452 15.17 5.41 3.64
CA ARG A 452 14.48 6.66 4.04
C ARG A 452 13.82 6.50 5.40
N PHE A 453 13.03 5.45 5.55
CA PHE A 453 12.35 5.14 6.81
C PHE A 453 13.35 4.98 7.98
N LEU A 454 14.41 4.19 7.78
CA LEU A 454 15.36 3.91 8.85
C LEU A 454 16.18 5.15 9.24
N ARG A 455 16.43 6.08 8.30
CA ARG A 455 17.11 7.34 8.61
C ARG A 455 16.31 8.24 9.55
N ASP A 456 14.98 8.12 9.57
CA ASP A 456 14.10 8.90 10.45
C ASP A 456 13.99 8.30 11.87
N LEU A 457 14.65 7.16 12.13
CA LEU A 457 14.65 6.51 13.45
C LEU A 457 15.32 7.44 14.49
N PRO A 458 14.63 7.79 15.60
CA PRO A 458 15.22 8.57 16.69
C PRO A 458 16.34 7.80 17.40
N VAL A 459 17.46 8.47 17.69
CA VAL A 459 18.66 7.80 18.27
C VAL A 459 18.88 8.09 19.76
N GLY A 460 17.99 8.86 20.41
CA GLY A 460 18.05 9.11 21.86
C GLY A 460 16.91 8.47 22.61
#